data_AF-A0A1Y0RTF1-F1
#
_entry.id   AF-A0A1Y0RTF1-F1
#
_cell.length_a   1.000
_cell.length_b   1.000
_cell.length_c   1.000
_cell.angle_alpha   90.00
_cell.angle_beta   90.00
_cell.angle_gamma   90.00
#
_symmetry.space_group_name_H-M   'P 1'
#
loop_
_entity.id
_entity.type
_entity.pdbx_description
1 polymer ?
#
loop_
_entity_poly.entity_id
_entity_poly.type
_entity_poly.pdbx_seq_one_letter_code
_entity_poly.pdbx_strand_id
1 'polypeptide(L)'
;MLESFLELVKSPYGDFAGIGKLSHVLNDAATLQKIVAFLSLTPQGKQAFVDRRLLGKIDLQQLHQLPNHTLGYAYADHMIRNGLTPPPVNEIANDPFIFWAVHLGETHDIWHVVTGCDTDKPGEVKLEAFYVAQLAPDRLFLALLAKNLLKTAMYEIELCEQMMNGLTQGWTMGKRAKPLFGIEWNRLWETPLEDVQISLNIAPKSK
;
A
#
# COMPACT_ATOMS: atom_id res chain seq x y z
N MET A 1 21.15 9.13 3.16
CA MET A 1 19.73 9.53 3.26
C MET A 1 19.38 10.55 2.18
N LEU A 2 19.92 11.78 2.24
CA LEU A 2 19.60 12.83 1.25
C LEU A 2 19.95 12.43 -0.19
N GLU A 3 21.05 11.71 -0.41
CA GLU A 3 21.42 11.19 -1.72
C GLU A 3 20.34 10.26 -2.31
N SER A 4 19.88 9.26 -1.54
CA SER A 4 18.84 8.33 -1.97
C SER A 4 17.51 9.02 -2.24
N PHE A 5 17.17 10.06 -1.47
CA PHE A 5 16.00 10.88 -1.73
C PHE A 5 16.14 11.66 -3.06
N LEU A 6 17.28 12.28 -3.31
CA LEU A 6 17.54 13.03 -4.54
C LEU A 6 17.63 12.12 -5.78
N GLU A 7 18.14 10.89 -5.64
CA GLU A 7 18.08 9.85 -6.67
C GLU A 7 16.62 9.59 -7.07
N LEU A 8 15.74 9.34 -6.09
CA LEU A 8 14.32 9.08 -6.33
C LEU A 8 13.55 10.26 -6.94
N VAL A 9 13.92 11.51 -6.61
CA VAL A 9 13.32 12.70 -7.25
C VAL A 9 13.61 12.71 -8.76
N LYS A 10 14.79 12.26 -9.16
CA LYS A 10 15.24 12.20 -10.56
C LYS A 10 14.71 10.96 -11.30
N SER A 11 14.52 9.84 -10.61
CA SER A 11 13.95 8.61 -11.17
C SER A 11 12.47 8.76 -11.58
N PRO A 12 11.96 7.92 -12.50
CA PRO A 12 10.51 7.75 -12.72
C PRO A 12 9.78 7.24 -11.46
N TYR A 13 8.45 7.35 -11.46
CA TYR A 13 7.60 6.66 -10.47
C TYR A 13 7.77 5.13 -10.61
N GLY A 14 7.57 4.39 -9.52
CA GLY A 14 7.72 2.93 -9.52
C GLY A 14 9.16 2.40 -9.45
N ASP A 15 10.16 3.24 -9.11
CA ASP A 15 11.54 2.80 -8.84
C ASP A 15 11.62 2.05 -7.48
N PHE A 16 11.09 0.83 -7.44
CA PHE A 16 11.03 0.02 -6.22
C PHE A 16 12.41 -0.28 -5.62
N ALA A 17 13.46 -0.37 -6.46
CA ALA A 17 14.82 -0.55 -6.00
C ALA A 17 15.31 0.68 -5.22
N GLY A 18 15.09 1.89 -5.77
CA GLY A 18 15.37 3.15 -5.08
C GLY A 18 14.55 3.31 -3.79
N ILE A 19 13.28 2.92 -3.81
CA ILE A 19 12.40 2.93 -2.63
C ILE A 19 12.94 1.99 -1.54
N GLY A 20 13.35 0.78 -1.91
CA GLY A 20 13.97 -0.18 -0.97
C GLY A 20 15.25 0.36 -0.34
N LYS A 21 16.13 0.98 -1.14
CA LYS A 21 17.35 1.65 -0.65
C LYS A 21 17.00 2.77 0.34
N LEU A 22 16.01 3.62 0.03
CA LEU A 22 15.59 4.70 0.92
C LEU A 22 14.98 4.15 2.22
N SER A 23 14.15 3.11 2.14
CA SER A 23 13.53 2.44 3.29
C SER A 23 14.57 1.92 4.27
N HIS A 24 15.61 1.23 3.79
CA HIS A 24 16.69 0.70 4.62
C HIS A 24 17.44 1.80 5.40
N VAL A 25 17.54 3.00 4.83
CA VAL A 25 18.25 4.13 5.45
C VAL A 25 17.35 4.94 6.39
N LEU A 26 16.05 5.06 6.10
CA LEU A 26 15.12 5.87 6.89
C LEU A 26 14.52 5.13 8.10
N ASN A 27 14.11 3.89 7.89
CA ASN A 27 13.45 3.07 8.90
C ASN A 27 14.49 2.21 9.62
N ASP A 28 15.24 2.85 10.51
CA ASP A 28 16.17 2.18 11.43
C ASP A 28 15.44 1.18 12.36
N ALA A 29 16.21 0.33 13.05
CA ALA A 29 15.67 -0.67 13.96
C ALA A 29 14.75 -0.07 15.05
N ALA A 30 15.04 1.14 15.54
CA ALA A 30 14.21 1.80 16.54
C ALA A 30 12.86 2.26 15.97
N THR A 31 12.84 2.70 14.71
CA THR A 31 11.62 3.07 13.98
C THR A 31 10.80 1.83 13.70
N LEU A 32 11.42 0.75 13.24
CA LEU A 32 10.75 -0.54 13.01
C LEU A 32 10.14 -1.11 14.29
N GLN A 33 10.82 -1.01 15.44
CA GLN A 33 10.24 -1.39 16.74
C GLN A 33 9.00 -0.58 17.08
N LYS A 34 9.00 0.74 16.83
CA LYS A 34 7.83 1.60 17.05
C LYS A 34 6.67 1.24 16.13
N ILE A 35 6.96 0.90 14.87
CA ILE A 35 5.94 0.42 13.91
C ILE A 35 5.30 -0.87 14.42
N VAL A 36 6.10 -1.88 14.78
CA VAL A 36 5.58 -3.16 15.29
C VAL A 36 4.75 -2.94 16.56
N ALA A 37 5.24 -2.14 17.50
CA ALA A 37 4.53 -1.83 18.73
C ALA A 37 3.19 -1.12 18.45
N PHE A 38 3.18 -0.12 17.58
CA PHE A 38 1.99 0.63 17.19
C PHE A 38 0.93 -0.27 16.55
N LEU A 39 1.31 -1.09 15.58
CA LEU A 39 0.39 -1.99 14.87
C LEU A 39 -0.15 -3.09 15.79
N SER A 40 0.66 -3.53 16.75
CA SER A 40 0.29 -4.53 17.77
C SER A 40 -0.66 -4.00 18.85
N LEU A 41 -1.01 -2.70 18.84
CA LEU A 41 -2.04 -2.15 19.73
C LEU A 41 -3.44 -2.69 19.39
N THR A 42 -3.63 -3.21 18.18
CA THR A 42 -4.89 -3.85 17.76
C THR A 42 -4.79 -5.38 17.86
N PRO A 43 -5.88 -6.09 18.18
CA PRO A 43 -5.88 -7.55 18.17
C PRO A 43 -5.46 -8.14 16.82
N GLN A 44 -5.94 -7.55 15.71
CA GLN A 44 -5.59 -7.95 14.34
C GLN A 44 -4.09 -7.81 14.06
N GLY A 45 -3.51 -6.62 14.31
CA GLY A 45 -2.10 -6.39 14.06
C GLY A 45 -1.19 -7.24 14.95
N LYS A 46 -1.57 -7.44 16.22
CA LYS A 46 -0.86 -8.35 17.13
C LYS A 46 -0.87 -9.79 16.59
N GLN A 47 -2.05 -10.28 16.18
CA GLN A 47 -2.19 -11.63 15.64
C GLN A 47 -1.42 -11.80 14.33
N ALA A 48 -1.39 -10.77 13.48
CA ALA A 48 -0.63 -10.79 12.24
C ALA A 48 0.88 -11.02 12.46
N PHE A 49 1.48 -10.39 13.47
CA PHE A 49 2.90 -10.64 13.81
C PHE A 49 3.16 -12.02 14.43
N VAL A 50 2.13 -12.67 14.99
CA VAL A 50 2.20 -14.04 15.50
C VAL A 50 2.08 -15.05 14.36
N ASP A 51 1.03 -14.94 13.55
CA ASP A 51 0.70 -15.94 12.53
C ASP A 51 1.47 -15.74 11.23
N ARG A 52 1.84 -14.50 10.92
CA ARG A 52 2.66 -14.09 9.77
C ARG A 52 2.17 -14.67 8.45
N ARG A 53 0.85 -14.63 8.26
CA ARG A 53 0.18 -15.16 7.08
C ARG A 53 0.52 -14.28 5.88
N LEU A 54 1.07 -14.90 4.85
CA LEU A 54 1.30 -14.29 3.55
C LEU A 54 0.21 -14.69 2.55
N LEU A 55 0.13 -13.98 1.43
CA LEU A 55 -0.86 -14.24 0.38
C LEU A 55 -0.77 -15.66 -0.19
N GLY A 56 0.46 -16.17 -0.36
CA GLY A 56 0.71 -17.44 -1.04
C GLY A 56 0.65 -17.31 -2.56
N LYS A 57 0.50 -18.44 -3.26
CA LYS A 57 0.42 -18.45 -4.73
C LYS A 57 -0.92 -17.86 -5.19
N ILE A 58 -0.84 -16.88 -6.09
CA ILE A 58 -2.00 -16.26 -6.72
C ILE A 58 -2.07 -16.67 -8.20
N ASP A 59 -3.25 -17.10 -8.64
CA ASP A 59 -3.57 -17.34 -10.04
C ASP A 59 -4.52 -16.24 -10.54
N LEU A 60 -3.98 -15.28 -11.29
CA LEU A 60 -4.77 -14.17 -11.82
C LEU A 60 -5.85 -14.64 -12.80
N GLN A 61 -5.60 -15.70 -13.57
CA GLN A 61 -6.61 -16.20 -14.51
C GLN A 61 -7.79 -16.79 -13.76
N GLN A 62 -7.53 -17.56 -12.69
CA GLN A 62 -8.57 -18.09 -11.82
C GLN A 62 -9.37 -16.97 -11.14
N LEU A 63 -8.69 -15.98 -10.55
CA LEU A 63 -9.37 -14.86 -9.89
C LEU A 63 -10.21 -14.02 -10.86
N HIS A 64 -9.76 -13.88 -12.12
CA HIS A 64 -10.50 -13.14 -13.14
C HIS A 64 -11.75 -13.88 -13.65
N GLN A 65 -11.97 -15.15 -13.27
CA GLN A 65 -13.23 -15.86 -13.51
C GLN A 65 -14.29 -15.65 -12.42
N LEU A 66 -13.92 -15.02 -11.29
CA LEU A 66 -14.88 -14.72 -10.22
C LEU A 66 -15.91 -13.68 -10.68
N PRO A 67 -17.08 -13.57 -10.01
CA PRO A 67 -18.05 -12.53 -10.33
C PRO A 67 -17.43 -11.12 -10.25
N ASN A 68 -17.77 -10.26 -11.20
CA ASN A 68 -17.12 -8.96 -11.40
C ASN A 68 -17.20 -7.96 -10.23
N HIS A 69 -18.09 -8.22 -9.27
CA HIS A 69 -18.27 -7.40 -8.07
C HIS A 69 -17.38 -7.84 -6.89
N THR A 70 -16.64 -8.94 -7.03
CA THR A 70 -15.80 -9.51 -5.97
C THR A 70 -14.42 -8.85 -5.91
N LEU A 71 -13.78 -8.88 -4.73
CA LEU A 71 -12.41 -8.42 -4.54
C LEU A 71 -11.42 -9.14 -5.47
N GLY A 72 -11.56 -10.46 -5.62
CA GLY A 72 -10.65 -11.27 -6.44
C GLY A 72 -10.71 -10.89 -7.91
N TYR A 73 -11.90 -10.70 -8.48
CA TYR A 73 -12.04 -10.20 -9.85
C TYR A 73 -11.42 -8.81 -9.98
N ALA A 74 -11.75 -7.88 -9.08
CA ALA A 74 -11.27 -6.50 -9.14
C ALA A 74 -9.74 -6.41 -9.04
N TYR A 75 -9.14 -7.24 -8.17
CA TYR A 75 -7.69 -7.38 -8.07
C TYR A 75 -7.08 -7.95 -9.35
N ALA A 76 -7.64 -9.03 -9.90
CA ALA A 76 -7.12 -9.62 -11.12
C ALA A 76 -7.21 -8.65 -12.32
N ASP A 77 -8.35 -7.96 -12.49
CA ASP A 77 -8.53 -6.93 -13.52
C ASP A 77 -7.51 -5.80 -13.36
N HIS A 78 -7.30 -5.32 -12.13
CA HIS A 78 -6.29 -4.31 -11.82
C HIS A 78 -4.87 -4.76 -12.23
N MET A 79 -4.47 -5.97 -11.86
CA MET A 79 -3.14 -6.49 -12.21
C MET A 79 -2.96 -6.61 -13.73
N ILE A 80 -3.95 -7.18 -14.43
CA ILE A 80 -3.91 -7.41 -15.88
C ILE A 80 -3.86 -6.09 -16.64
N ARG A 81 -4.72 -5.13 -16.30
CA ARG A 81 -4.79 -3.82 -16.99
C ARG A 81 -3.54 -2.98 -16.83
N ASN A 82 -2.85 -3.12 -15.70
CA ASN A 82 -1.60 -2.41 -15.43
C ASN A 82 -0.35 -3.20 -15.87
N GLY A 83 -0.52 -4.40 -16.44
CA GLY A 83 0.61 -5.25 -16.84
C GLY A 83 1.48 -5.71 -15.67
N LEU A 84 0.90 -5.81 -14.47
CA LEU A 84 1.58 -6.21 -13.25
C LEU A 84 1.58 -7.73 -13.09
N THR A 85 2.61 -8.24 -12.42
CA THR A 85 2.70 -9.65 -12.05
C THR A 85 2.47 -9.83 -10.56
N PRO A 86 1.83 -10.92 -10.11
CA PRO A 86 1.65 -11.20 -8.68
C PRO A 86 2.99 -11.20 -7.94
N PRO A 87 3.00 -10.84 -6.64
CA PRO A 87 4.20 -10.89 -5.84
C PRO A 87 4.76 -12.33 -5.79
N PRO A 88 6.09 -12.48 -5.71
CA PRO A 88 6.69 -13.80 -5.56
C PRO A 88 6.25 -14.42 -4.23
N VAL A 89 6.13 -15.75 -4.21
CA VAL A 89 5.90 -16.48 -2.96
C VAL A 89 7.16 -16.41 -2.12
N ASN A 90 7.08 -15.73 -0.98
CA ASN A 90 8.20 -15.59 -0.06
C ASN A 90 8.09 -16.60 1.08
N GLU A 91 9.24 -17.12 1.51
CA GLU A 91 9.39 -17.73 2.82
C GLU A 91 10.05 -16.70 3.74
N ILE A 92 9.36 -16.34 4.82
CA ILE A 92 9.86 -15.33 5.75
C ILE A 92 10.52 -15.97 6.95
N ALA A 93 11.72 -15.49 7.28
CA ALA A 93 12.40 -15.81 8.51
C ALA A 93 11.60 -15.32 9.73
N ASN A 94 12.00 -15.79 10.91
CA ASN A 94 11.29 -15.50 12.15
C ASN A 94 11.54 -14.07 12.69
N ASP A 95 11.50 -13.06 11.81
CA ASP A 95 11.71 -11.63 12.09
C ASP A 95 10.43 -10.79 11.80
N PRO A 96 9.90 -10.04 12.77
CA PRO A 96 8.73 -9.17 12.57
C PRO A 96 8.96 -8.04 11.56
N PHE A 97 10.19 -7.56 11.37
CA PHE A 97 10.51 -6.50 10.41
C PHE A 97 10.48 -7.01 8.97
N ILE A 98 10.97 -8.23 8.77
CA ILE A 98 10.88 -8.91 7.46
C ILE A 98 9.41 -9.18 7.12
N PHE A 99 8.63 -9.71 8.07
CA PHE A 99 7.19 -9.91 7.86
C PHE A 99 6.49 -8.59 7.51
N TRP A 100 6.74 -7.51 8.26
CA TRP A 100 6.18 -6.19 8.00
C TRP A 100 6.44 -5.72 6.56
N ALA A 101 7.70 -5.75 6.12
CA ALA A 101 8.09 -5.27 4.80
C ALA A 101 7.50 -6.14 3.68
N VAL A 102 7.54 -7.47 3.83
CA VAL A 102 6.99 -8.42 2.84
C VAL A 102 5.47 -8.29 2.76
N HIS A 103 4.77 -8.26 3.90
CA HIS A 103 3.31 -8.14 3.95
C HIS A 103 2.81 -6.85 3.29
N LEU A 104 3.46 -5.71 3.57
CA LEU A 104 3.11 -4.46 2.90
C LEU A 104 3.39 -4.50 1.40
N GLY A 105 4.54 -5.04 0.99
CA GLY A 105 4.92 -5.14 -0.41
C GLY A 105 3.96 -6.02 -1.20
N GLU A 106 3.65 -7.22 -0.70
CA GLU A 106 2.80 -8.16 -1.42
C GLU A 106 1.32 -7.75 -1.45
N THR A 107 0.87 -6.95 -0.48
CA THR A 107 -0.52 -6.46 -0.42
C THR A 107 -0.70 -5.09 -1.05
N HIS A 108 0.35 -4.44 -1.55
CA HIS A 108 0.30 -3.08 -2.09
C HIS A 108 -0.79 -2.88 -3.15
N ASP A 109 -0.83 -3.76 -4.17
CA ASP A 109 -1.82 -3.69 -5.25
C ASP A 109 -3.25 -4.01 -4.75
N ILE A 110 -3.38 -4.82 -3.69
CA ILE A 110 -4.68 -5.04 -3.03
C ILE A 110 -5.16 -3.75 -2.37
N TRP A 111 -4.26 -2.98 -1.76
CA TRP A 111 -4.62 -1.71 -1.14
C TRP A 111 -5.04 -0.67 -2.18
N HIS A 112 -4.44 -0.65 -3.39
CA HIS A 112 -4.98 0.16 -4.50
C HIS A 112 -6.44 -0.17 -4.77
N VAL A 113 -6.76 -1.45 -4.95
CA VAL A 113 -8.11 -1.92 -5.27
C VAL A 113 -9.10 -1.57 -4.15
N VAL A 114 -8.76 -1.88 -2.90
CA VAL A 114 -9.65 -1.68 -1.75
C VAL A 114 -9.88 -0.20 -1.47
N THR A 115 -8.85 0.64 -1.57
CA THR A 115 -8.98 2.09 -1.35
C THR A 115 -9.55 2.84 -2.56
N GLY A 116 -9.61 2.19 -3.73
CA GLY A 116 -9.96 2.84 -4.98
C GLY A 116 -8.94 3.90 -5.38
N CYS A 117 -7.66 3.67 -5.12
CA CYS A 117 -6.59 4.53 -5.65
C CYS A 117 -6.18 4.00 -7.02
N ASP A 118 -6.23 4.88 -8.03
CA ASP A 118 -5.72 4.57 -9.37
C ASP A 118 -4.19 4.49 -9.35
N THR A 119 -3.58 4.00 -10.44
CA THR A 119 -2.13 3.79 -10.61
C THR A 119 -1.44 4.96 -11.32
N ASP A 120 -2.16 6.07 -11.51
CA ASP A 120 -1.58 7.32 -12.00
C ASP A 120 -0.89 8.09 -10.86
N LYS A 121 -0.15 9.16 -11.19
CA LYS A 121 0.65 9.89 -10.19
C LYS A 121 -0.20 10.44 -9.02
N PRO A 122 -1.38 11.05 -9.25
CA PRO A 122 -2.25 11.47 -8.16
C PRO A 122 -2.80 10.30 -7.34
N GLY A 123 -3.11 9.16 -7.98
CA GLY A 123 -3.54 7.93 -7.34
C GLY A 123 -2.48 7.31 -6.44
N GLU A 124 -1.22 7.28 -6.88
CA GLU A 124 -0.08 6.87 -6.05
C GLU A 124 0.09 7.77 -4.83
N VAL A 125 0.06 9.09 -5.01
CA VAL A 125 0.14 10.04 -3.88
C VAL A 125 -1.03 9.88 -2.91
N LYS A 126 -2.23 9.58 -3.43
CA LYS A 126 -3.40 9.28 -2.60
C LYS A 126 -3.16 8.02 -1.76
N LEU A 127 -2.62 6.95 -2.34
CA LEU A 127 -2.34 5.73 -1.60
C LEU A 127 -1.19 5.91 -0.60
N GLU A 128 -0.11 6.59 -0.97
CA GLU A 128 0.99 6.94 -0.07
C GLU A 128 0.47 7.73 1.15
N ALA A 129 -0.43 8.70 0.96
CA ALA A 129 -1.04 9.44 2.06
C ALA A 129 -1.94 8.57 2.95
N PHE A 130 -2.65 7.60 2.36
CA PHE A 130 -3.38 6.58 3.11
C PHE A 130 -2.43 5.73 3.99
N TYR A 131 -1.28 5.31 3.44
CA TYR A 131 -0.25 4.61 4.21
C TYR A 131 0.27 5.46 5.38
N VAL A 132 0.60 6.74 5.18
CA VAL A 132 1.06 7.61 6.27
C VAL A 132 0.02 7.67 7.41
N ALA A 133 -1.26 7.74 7.08
CA ALA A 133 -2.33 7.76 8.08
C ALA A 133 -2.46 6.45 8.87
N GLN A 134 -2.21 5.31 8.21
CA GLN A 134 -2.36 3.98 8.77
C GLN A 134 -1.12 3.51 9.54
N LEU A 135 0.07 4.02 9.21
CA LEU A 135 1.36 3.46 9.61
C LEU A 135 2.21 4.45 10.43
N ALA A 136 1.55 5.29 11.24
CA ALA A 136 2.04 6.58 11.75
C ALA A 136 3.48 6.74 12.33
N PRO A 137 4.22 5.73 12.83
CA PRO A 137 5.65 5.91 13.09
C PRO A 137 6.58 5.64 11.89
N ASP A 138 6.04 5.16 10.76
CA ASP A 138 6.77 4.97 9.50
C ASP A 138 7.25 6.29 8.91
N ARG A 139 8.49 6.29 8.41
CA ARG A 139 9.11 7.46 7.77
C ARG A 139 9.15 7.36 6.26
N LEU A 140 9.03 6.16 5.70
CA LEU A 140 9.18 5.91 4.27
C LEU A 140 8.08 6.61 3.48
N PHE A 141 6.81 6.35 3.79
CA PHE A 141 5.70 6.89 3.01
C PHE A 141 5.61 8.42 3.12
N LEU A 142 5.99 8.99 4.27
CA LEU A 142 6.09 10.44 4.42
C LEU A 142 7.19 11.03 3.53
N ALA A 143 8.34 10.35 3.42
CA ALA A 143 9.40 10.75 2.50
C ALA A 143 8.99 10.57 1.03
N LEU A 144 8.21 9.55 0.68
CA LEU A 144 7.70 9.36 -0.67
C LEU A 144 6.74 10.48 -1.10
N LEU A 145 5.85 10.91 -0.20
CA LEU A 145 5.01 12.10 -0.42
C LEU A 145 5.87 13.34 -0.67
N ALA A 146 6.86 13.60 0.18
CA ALA A 146 7.74 14.75 0.01
C ALA A 146 8.49 14.71 -1.34
N LYS A 147 8.98 13.53 -1.74
CA LYS A 147 9.64 13.30 -3.03
C LYS A 147 8.69 13.58 -4.19
N ASN A 148 7.45 13.11 -4.14
CA ASN A 148 6.46 13.31 -5.21
C ASN A 148 6.01 14.77 -5.32
N LEU A 149 5.84 15.47 -4.19
CA LEU A 149 5.54 16.91 -4.18
C LEU A 149 6.69 17.73 -4.75
N LEU A 150 7.94 17.42 -4.39
CA LEU A 150 9.10 18.10 -4.95
C LEU A 150 9.24 17.83 -6.46
N LYS A 151 9.04 16.59 -6.89
CA LYS A 151 9.08 16.20 -8.31
C LYS A 151 8.00 16.94 -9.11
N THR A 152 6.79 17.06 -8.56
CA THR A 152 5.69 17.86 -9.14
C THR A 152 6.11 19.32 -9.28
N ALA A 153 6.63 19.93 -8.21
CA ALA A 153 7.05 21.33 -8.22
C ALA A 153 8.17 21.64 -9.22
N MET A 154 9.08 20.69 -9.45
CA MET A 154 10.24 20.88 -10.32
C MET A 154 9.95 20.58 -11.80
N TYR A 155 9.09 19.60 -12.09
CA TYR A 155 9.00 19.03 -13.44
C TYR A 155 7.59 19.02 -14.03
N GLU A 156 6.53 19.04 -13.21
CA GLU A 156 5.14 18.75 -13.63
C GLU A 156 4.13 19.58 -12.82
N ILE A 157 4.35 20.89 -12.72
CA ILE A 157 3.59 21.79 -11.83
C ILE A 157 2.09 21.84 -12.19
N GLU A 158 1.74 21.55 -13.44
CA GLU A 158 0.36 21.41 -13.92
C GLU A 158 -0.44 20.32 -13.20
N LEU A 159 0.22 19.32 -12.60
CA LEU A 159 -0.43 18.29 -11.79
C LEU A 159 -0.70 18.72 -10.35
N CYS A 160 -0.24 19.90 -9.92
CA CYS A 160 -0.28 20.35 -8.51
C CYS A 160 -1.64 20.15 -7.85
N GLU A 161 -2.72 20.62 -8.47
CA GLU A 161 -4.07 20.49 -7.91
C GLU A 161 -4.49 19.02 -7.73
N GLN A 162 -4.24 18.18 -8.74
CA GLN A 162 -4.56 16.76 -8.68
C GLN A 162 -3.76 16.04 -7.60
N MET A 163 -2.47 16.35 -7.47
CA MET A 163 -1.58 15.77 -6.45
C MET A 163 -2.01 16.17 -5.03
N MET A 164 -2.32 17.45 -4.81
CA MET A 164 -2.79 17.94 -3.51
C MET A 164 -4.17 17.39 -3.14
N ASN A 165 -5.07 17.24 -4.12
CA ASN A 165 -6.36 16.58 -3.93
C ASN A 165 -6.19 15.10 -3.58
N GLY A 166 -5.32 14.38 -4.30
CA GLY A 166 -4.98 12.98 -4.02
C GLY A 166 -4.46 12.81 -2.59
N LEU A 167 -3.45 13.60 -2.21
CA LEU A 167 -2.88 13.59 -0.86
C LEU A 167 -3.95 13.82 0.21
N THR A 168 -4.77 14.86 0.05
CA THR A 168 -5.80 15.25 1.02
C THR A 168 -6.86 14.17 1.18
N GLN A 169 -7.34 13.59 0.07
CA GLN A 169 -8.30 12.50 0.07
C GLN A 169 -7.72 11.25 0.74
N GLY A 170 -6.49 10.87 0.38
CA GLY A 170 -5.81 9.69 0.90
C GLY A 170 -5.58 9.75 2.40
N TRP A 171 -5.06 10.88 2.90
CA TRP A 171 -4.86 11.11 4.34
C TRP A 171 -6.18 11.04 5.10
N THR A 172 -7.22 11.75 4.64
CA THR A 172 -8.53 11.79 5.29
C THR A 172 -9.18 10.41 5.31
N MET A 173 -9.12 9.69 4.19
CA MET A 173 -9.63 8.32 4.07
C MET A 173 -8.88 7.38 5.02
N GLY A 174 -7.56 7.42 5.04
CA GLY A 174 -6.74 6.58 5.91
C GLY A 174 -6.96 6.86 7.40
N LYS A 175 -7.27 8.09 7.79
CA LYS A 175 -7.64 8.42 9.18
C LYS A 175 -9.01 7.87 9.61
N ARG A 176 -9.93 7.68 8.65
CA ARG A 176 -11.30 7.19 8.89
C ARG A 176 -11.40 5.66 8.80
N ALA A 177 -10.60 5.04 7.94
CA ALA A 177 -10.61 3.62 7.68
C ALA A 177 -10.16 2.81 8.92
N LYS A 178 -10.67 1.59 9.04
CA LYS A 178 -10.12 0.60 9.97
C LYS A 178 -8.71 0.17 9.50
N PRO A 179 -7.86 -0.38 10.39
CA PRO A 179 -6.54 -0.86 10.02
C PRO A 179 -6.57 -1.94 8.93
N LEU A 180 -5.87 -1.71 7.82
CA LEU A 180 -5.71 -2.71 6.74
C LEU A 180 -4.57 -3.70 7.01
N PHE A 181 -3.59 -3.33 7.84
CA PHE A 181 -2.47 -4.20 8.16
C PHE A 181 -2.92 -5.48 8.86
N GLY A 182 -2.43 -6.63 8.39
CA GLY A 182 -2.69 -7.93 8.98
C GLY A 182 -3.96 -8.65 8.52
N ILE A 183 -4.68 -8.10 7.53
CA ILE A 183 -5.83 -8.80 6.91
C ILE A 183 -5.33 -9.98 6.06
N GLU A 184 -5.96 -11.15 6.22
CA GLU A 184 -5.74 -12.34 5.38
C GLU A 184 -6.54 -12.24 4.07
N TRP A 185 -6.08 -11.39 3.14
CA TRP A 185 -6.81 -11.07 1.90
C TRP A 185 -7.15 -12.28 1.03
N ASN A 186 -6.33 -13.33 1.08
CA ASN A 186 -6.58 -14.56 0.33
C ASN A 186 -7.86 -15.32 0.74
N ARG A 187 -8.45 -14.98 1.90
CA ARG A 187 -9.76 -15.49 2.34
C ARG A 187 -10.94 -14.64 1.88
N LEU A 188 -10.69 -13.49 1.25
CA LEU A 188 -11.70 -12.50 0.89
C LEU A 188 -11.92 -12.40 -0.62
N TRP A 189 -11.27 -13.25 -1.43
CA TRP A 189 -11.35 -13.15 -2.90
C TRP A 189 -12.78 -13.23 -3.45
N GLU A 190 -13.64 -14.04 -2.85
CA GLU A 190 -15.03 -14.18 -3.28
C GLU A 190 -15.97 -13.15 -2.61
N THR A 191 -15.47 -12.35 -1.67
CA THR A 191 -16.28 -11.33 -1.00
C THR A 191 -16.53 -10.15 -1.94
N PRO A 192 -17.77 -9.61 -2.01
CA PRO A 192 -18.02 -8.38 -2.74
C PRO A 192 -17.10 -7.25 -2.29
N LEU A 193 -16.45 -6.56 -3.24
CA LEU A 193 -15.50 -5.49 -2.93
C LEU A 193 -16.15 -4.38 -2.09
N GLU A 194 -17.39 -4.03 -2.41
CA GLU A 194 -18.17 -3.03 -1.68
C GLU A 194 -18.38 -3.43 -0.21
N ASP A 195 -18.66 -4.70 0.06
CA ASP A 195 -18.81 -5.20 1.44
C ASP A 195 -17.48 -5.14 2.20
N VAL A 196 -16.36 -5.47 1.53
CA VAL A 196 -15.02 -5.31 2.10
C VAL A 196 -14.77 -3.85 2.47
N GLN A 197 -15.04 -2.92 1.55
CA GLN A 197 -14.86 -1.47 1.76
C GLN A 197 -15.71 -0.94 2.91
N ILE A 198 -17.01 -1.27 2.93
CA ILE A 198 -17.94 -0.87 4.01
C ILE A 198 -17.45 -1.40 5.35
N SER A 199 -17.04 -2.68 5.42
CA SER A 199 -16.53 -3.29 6.66
C SER A 199 -15.30 -2.57 7.22
N LEU A 200 -14.50 -1.93 6.35
CA LEU A 200 -13.29 -1.18 6.67
C LEU A 200 -13.51 0.33 6.81
N ASN A 201 -14.75 0.82 6.79
CA ASN A 201 -15.10 2.25 6.78
C ASN A 201 -14.49 3.03 5.60
N ILE A 202 -14.28 2.37 4.47
CA ILE A 202 -13.86 2.99 3.20
C ILE A 202 -15.11 3.21 2.36
N ALA A 203 -15.30 4.42 1.84
CA ALA A 203 -16.43 4.72 0.97
C ALA A 203 -16.17 4.09 -0.42
N PRO A 204 -17.14 3.35 -0.99
CA PRO A 204 -17.02 2.83 -2.35
C PRO A 204 -16.86 3.97 -3.36
N LYS A 205 -16.15 3.74 -4.47
CA LYS A 205 -16.19 4.68 -5.60
C LYS A 205 -17.64 4.76 -6.07
N SER A 206 -18.24 5.95 -6.04
CA SER A 206 -19.53 6.20 -6.69
C SER A 206 -19.39 5.91 -8.18
N LYS A 207 -20.28 5.05 -8.72
CA LYS A 207 -20.37 4.72 -10.15
C LYS A 207 -20.62 5.95 -11.00
#